data_AF-A0A2T4UR34-F1
#
_entry.id   AF-A0A2T4UR34-F1
#
_cell.length_a   1.000
_cell.length_b   1.000
_cell.length_c   1.000
_cell.angle_alpha   90.00
_cell.angle_beta   90.00
_cell.angle_gamma   90.00
#
_symmetry.space_group_name_H-M   'P 1'
#
loop_
_entity.id
_entity.type
_entity.pdbx_description
1 polymer ?
#
loop_
_entity_poly.entity_id
_entity_poly.type
_entity_poly.pdbx_seq_one_letter_code
_entity_poly.pdbx_strand_id
1 'polypeptide(L)'
;MTAVIDPRSAVDGRPPARRGALRRFVSNPLGLVSAGILAVIVLSALLAPWITPNDPAFADLTQVNSSPNADYLLGGDGSGRDILSRLLAGARLTLLAGLIVAVVALTLGLAGGLLAGYVGRWVDSSLNFITDVIMALPAMILLVALFAVFGPNVSIAMTAFGILVSPFIYRLVRTVVRGVRNELYVDAARVSGLSDTRIVTRHVLAAVRAPLIIVGANTVGAGIAIQAGLEFLGLGDPSAPTWGGMLNDAFLNIYSAPVNVVWPGLAIGLTIGSLSLLANALRDALEDTAPVRTRAQERLTTEAIRTGRIPAVDAVEPDGELLVSVRDLRIGYPDGQGAEKVVVSGVDLSIARGEIVGLVGESGSGKSQTAFAILGLLPPTARILGGSVRVAGHEMAEIDDRDLRALRGTTIAYVPQEPMSNLDPSFTVGHQLVVPMRRRLGLGRQEAKARALDLLDRVGIADPRRTFTSYAHQISGGMAQRVLIAGAISCDPELLVADEPTTALDVTVQAEVLDLLRDLQKERTMGMLLVTHNFGVVADICDRVAVMQQGRIVETGAVDESFAHPRHPYSRSLLGSTLESRPPRRERDALDGVAR
;
A
#
# COMPACT_ATOMS: atom_id res chain seq x y z
N MET A 1 -31.31 -34.94 -18.97
CA MET A 1 -32.08 -34.96 -17.71
C MET A 1 -32.12 -33.54 -17.20
N THR A 2 -33.21 -32.85 -17.53
CA THR A 2 -33.44 -31.41 -17.37
C THR A 2 -33.79 -31.11 -15.91
N ALA A 3 -32.89 -30.44 -15.19
CA ALA A 3 -33.22 -29.89 -13.87
C ALA A 3 -33.95 -28.55 -14.06
N VAL A 4 -35.26 -28.60 -13.86
CA VAL A 4 -36.14 -27.43 -13.76
C VAL A 4 -35.72 -26.63 -12.53
N ILE A 5 -35.19 -25.43 -12.72
CA ILE A 5 -34.95 -24.47 -11.63
C ILE A 5 -36.27 -23.75 -11.38
N ASP A 6 -36.81 -23.96 -10.19
CA ASP A 6 -38.02 -23.32 -9.67
C ASP A 6 -37.82 -21.79 -9.57
N PRO A 7 -38.61 -20.96 -10.28
CA PRO A 7 -38.48 -19.51 -10.27
C PRO A 7 -39.01 -18.85 -8.97
N ARG A 8 -39.49 -19.61 -7.98
CA ARG A 8 -40.03 -19.05 -6.73
C ARG A 8 -39.01 -18.74 -5.63
N SER A 9 -37.73 -19.11 -5.78
CA SER A 9 -36.71 -18.80 -4.77
C SER A 9 -36.16 -17.37 -4.84
N ALA A 10 -36.65 -16.52 -5.75
CA ALA A 10 -36.18 -15.14 -5.93
C ALA A 10 -36.88 -14.08 -5.05
N VAL A 11 -37.79 -14.49 -4.15
CA VAL A 11 -38.60 -13.55 -3.34
C VAL A 11 -38.00 -13.23 -1.97
N ASP A 12 -36.99 -13.97 -1.51
CA ASP A 12 -36.36 -13.67 -0.22
C ASP A 12 -35.20 -12.67 -0.37
N GLY A 13 -35.50 -11.38 -0.18
CA GLY A 13 -34.56 -10.26 -0.11
C GLY A 13 -33.57 -10.30 1.06
N ARG A 14 -33.00 -11.47 1.38
CA ARG A 14 -31.93 -11.58 2.37
C ARG A 14 -30.59 -11.30 1.68
N PRO A 15 -29.78 -10.33 2.16
CA PRO A 15 -28.44 -10.13 1.64
C PRO A 15 -27.63 -11.44 1.77
N PRO A 16 -26.76 -11.77 0.80
CA PRO A 16 -25.94 -12.97 0.90
C PRO A 16 -25.17 -12.94 2.21
N ALA A 17 -25.31 -14.00 3.02
CA ALA A 17 -24.68 -14.10 4.32
C ALA A 17 -23.18 -13.80 4.20
N ARG A 18 -22.73 -12.70 4.80
CA ARG A 18 -21.32 -12.31 4.82
C ARG A 18 -20.50 -13.49 5.31
N ARG A 19 -19.62 -14.04 4.46
CA ARG A 19 -18.68 -15.08 4.90
C ARG A 19 -17.83 -14.47 6.02
N GLY A 20 -17.98 -15.00 7.24
CA GLY A 20 -17.23 -14.53 8.41
C GLY A 20 -15.72 -14.68 8.20
N ALA A 21 -14.94 -13.85 8.90
CA ALA A 21 -13.47 -13.83 8.81
C ALA A 21 -12.86 -15.24 8.94
N LEU A 22 -13.45 -16.09 9.79
CA LEU A 22 -13.05 -17.50 9.97
C LEU A 22 -13.12 -18.31 8.66
N ARG A 23 -14.18 -18.16 7.86
CA ARG A 23 -14.34 -18.91 6.61
C ARG A 23 -13.37 -18.43 5.53
N ARG A 24 -12.95 -17.16 5.58
CA ARG A 24 -11.95 -16.58 4.66
C ARG A 24 -10.54 -17.03 5.02
N PHE A 25 -10.24 -17.06 6.31
CA PHE A 25 -9.01 -17.61 6.83
C PHE A 25 -8.84 -19.07 6.42
N VAL A 26 -9.88 -19.91 6.60
CA VAL A 26 -9.87 -21.32 6.18
C VAL A 26 -9.78 -21.50 4.66
N SER A 27 -10.13 -20.50 3.85
CA SER A 27 -9.93 -20.57 2.39
C SER A 27 -8.53 -20.15 1.92
N ASN A 28 -7.67 -19.63 2.81
CA ASN A 28 -6.29 -19.28 2.48
C ASN A 28 -5.37 -20.50 2.74
N PRO A 29 -4.82 -21.15 1.69
CA PRO A 29 -4.02 -22.37 1.85
C PRO A 29 -2.73 -22.11 2.62
N LEU A 30 -2.09 -20.94 2.41
CA LEU A 30 -0.88 -20.57 3.14
C LEU A 30 -1.17 -20.37 4.63
N GLY A 31 -2.28 -19.68 4.95
CA GLY A 31 -2.72 -19.48 6.33
C GLY A 31 -3.02 -20.78 7.08
N LEU A 32 -3.72 -21.72 6.41
CA LEU A 32 -4.01 -23.04 6.97
C LEU A 32 -2.74 -23.87 7.21
N VAL A 33 -1.81 -23.90 6.25
CA VAL A 33 -0.56 -24.64 6.39
C VAL A 33 0.27 -24.07 7.54
N SER A 34 0.45 -22.75 7.62
CA SER A 34 1.17 -22.11 8.72
C SER A 34 0.51 -22.34 10.09
N ALA A 35 -0.84 -22.32 10.14
CA ALA A 35 -1.58 -22.63 11.36
C ALA A 35 -1.41 -24.09 11.77
N GLY A 36 -1.42 -25.02 10.81
CA GLY A 36 -1.20 -26.44 11.05
C GLY A 36 0.20 -26.71 11.62
N ILE A 37 1.24 -26.13 11.02
CA ILE A 37 2.62 -26.25 11.52
C ILE A 37 2.74 -25.72 12.94
N LEU A 38 2.23 -24.52 13.22
CA LEU A 38 2.26 -23.96 14.57
C LEU A 38 1.44 -24.79 15.56
N ALA A 39 0.29 -25.31 15.16
CA ALA A 39 -0.51 -26.18 16.01
C ALA A 39 0.27 -27.44 16.38
N VAL A 40 0.95 -28.09 15.43
CA VAL A 40 1.82 -29.24 15.71
C VAL A 40 2.94 -28.87 16.68
N ILE A 41 3.62 -27.75 16.46
CA ILE A 41 4.72 -27.30 17.33
C ILE A 41 4.22 -27.01 18.75
N VAL A 42 3.12 -26.25 18.90
CA VAL A 42 2.54 -25.93 20.20
C VAL A 42 2.02 -27.19 20.90
N LEU A 43 1.33 -28.09 20.19
CA LEU A 43 0.86 -29.35 20.75
C LEU A 43 2.03 -30.24 21.19
N SER A 44 3.09 -30.31 20.39
CA SER A 44 4.30 -31.06 20.74
C SER A 44 4.98 -30.50 22.00
N ALA A 45 5.01 -29.17 22.16
CA ALA A 45 5.56 -28.51 23.35
C ALA A 45 4.71 -28.73 24.61
N LEU A 46 3.38 -28.74 24.48
CA LEU A 46 2.45 -28.99 25.59
C LEU A 46 2.43 -30.46 25.99
N LEU A 47 2.50 -31.36 25.02
CA LEU A 47 2.46 -32.79 25.23
C LEU A 47 3.84 -33.41 25.51
N ALA A 48 4.93 -32.62 25.39
CA ALA A 48 6.30 -33.06 25.60
C ALA A 48 6.50 -33.97 26.83
N PRO A 49 5.95 -33.67 28.03
CA PRO A 49 6.10 -34.53 29.21
C PRO A 49 5.60 -35.97 29.03
N TRP A 50 4.75 -36.23 28.04
CA TRP A 50 4.16 -37.55 27.76
C TRP A 50 4.64 -38.18 26.46
N ILE A 51 5.18 -37.42 25.52
CA ILE A 51 5.56 -37.90 24.18
C ILE A 51 7.06 -38.01 23.95
N THR A 52 7.90 -37.54 24.88
CA THR A 52 9.36 -37.67 24.77
C THR A 52 9.77 -39.14 24.90
N PRO A 53 10.50 -39.71 23.93
CA PRO A 53 10.95 -41.11 24.00
C PRO A 53 11.85 -41.40 25.20
N ASN A 54 12.70 -40.45 25.57
CA ASN A 54 13.67 -40.54 26.66
C ASN A 54 13.52 -39.32 27.59
N ASP A 55 14.08 -39.40 28.80
CA ASP A 55 14.20 -38.23 29.66
C ASP A 55 15.14 -37.20 28.99
N PRO A 56 14.69 -35.95 28.72
CA PRO A 56 15.50 -34.91 28.06
C PRO A 56 16.80 -34.54 28.81
N ALA A 57 16.90 -34.86 30.10
CA ALA A 57 18.08 -34.64 30.92
C ALA A 57 18.98 -35.87 31.06
N PHE A 58 18.51 -37.06 30.66
CA PHE A 58 19.27 -38.30 30.78
C PHE A 58 20.40 -38.33 29.74
N ALA A 59 21.62 -38.53 30.23
CA ALA A 59 22.84 -38.58 29.43
C ALA A 59 23.41 -40.00 29.40
N ASP A 60 23.54 -40.57 28.21
CA ASP A 60 24.21 -41.85 27.95
C ASP A 60 25.55 -41.61 27.25
N LEU A 61 26.64 -41.89 27.96
CA LEU A 61 28.00 -41.68 27.45
C LEU A 61 28.33 -42.55 26.21
N THR A 62 27.57 -43.61 25.96
CA THR A 62 27.73 -44.45 24.76
C THR A 62 27.12 -43.80 23.51
N GLN A 63 26.26 -42.80 23.68
CA GLN A 63 25.52 -42.12 22.60
C GLN A 63 26.05 -40.70 22.31
N VAL A 64 27.22 -40.32 22.82
CA VAL A 64 27.81 -38.99 22.59
C VAL A 64 28.03 -38.76 21.10
N ASN A 65 27.41 -37.70 20.56
CA ASN A 65 27.46 -37.35 19.14
C ASN A 65 27.08 -38.53 18.22
N SER A 66 26.20 -39.43 18.68
CA SER A 66 25.81 -40.61 17.89
C SER A 66 24.94 -40.21 16.70
N SER A 67 25.11 -40.92 15.59
CA SER A 67 24.21 -40.79 14.45
C SER A 67 22.81 -41.33 14.78
N PRO A 68 21.76 -40.90 14.06
CA PRO A 68 20.40 -41.40 14.21
C PRO A 68 20.34 -42.94 14.27
N ASN A 69 19.71 -43.48 15.31
CA ASN A 69 19.60 -44.92 15.54
C ASN A 69 18.25 -45.29 16.19
N ALA A 70 18.06 -46.57 16.52
CA ALA A 70 16.79 -47.07 17.05
C ALA A 70 16.45 -46.49 18.43
N ASP A 71 17.46 -46.20 19.25
CA ASP A 71 17.27 -45.63 20.57
C ASP A 71 17.10 -44.11 20.48
N TYR A 72 17.96 -43.43 19.70
CA TYR A 72 17.96 -41.98 19.48
C TYR A 72 17.62 -41.65 18.02
N LEU A 73 16.33 -41.42 17.75
CA LEU A 73 15.79 -41.22 16.39
C LEU A 73 16.43 -40.06 15.62
N LEU A 74 16.86 -39.01 16.31
CA LEU A 74 17.57 -37.87 15.71
C LEU A 74 19.07 -37.83 16.05
N GLY A 75 19.58 -38.85 16.74
CA GLY A 75 20.95 -38.93 17.24
C GLY A 75 21.12 -38.37 18.66
N GLY A 76 22.34 -38.53 19.18
CA GLY A 76 22.75 -38.01 20.49
C GLY A 76 23.49 -36.68 20.40
N ASP A 77 23.28 -35.82 21.39
CA ASP A 77 23.98 -34.54 21.51
C ASP A 77 25.43 -34.71 22.02
N GLY A 78 26.17 -33.61 22.18
CA GLY A 78 27.56 -33.62 22.66
C GLY A 78 27.74 -34.16 24.08
N SER A 79 26.65 -34.30 24.84
CA SER A 79 26.61 -34.90 26.18
C SER A 79 25.97 -36.29 26.19
N GLY A 80 25.61 -36.85 25.03
CA GLY A 80 24.95 -38.15 24.92
C GLY A 80 23.47 -38.16 25.30
N ARG A 81 22.77 -37.01 25.18
CA ARG A 81 21.32 -36.92 25.42
C ARG A 81 20.56 -37.01 24.10
N ASP A 82 19.34 -37.56 24.14
CA ASP A 82 18.48 -37.69 22.96
C ASP A 82 18.02 -36.33 22.40
N ILE A 83 18.44 -36.02 21.17
CA ILE A 83 18.12 -34.76 20.49
C ILE A 83 16.61 -34.58 20.31
N LEU A 84 15.86 -35.66 20.01
CA LEU A 84 14.41 -35.55 19.79
C LEU A 84 13.68 -35.19 21.09
N SER A 85 14.01 -35.87 22.18
CA SER A 85 13.43 -35.59 23.50
C SER A 85 13.75 -34.15 23.95
N ARG A 86 14.97 -33.67 23.71
CA ARG A 86 15.37 -32.28 23.99
C ARG A 86 14.66 -31.27 23.09
N LEU A 87 14.45 -31.57 21.80
CA LEU A 87 13.75 -30.70 20.86
C LEU A 87 12.30 -30.45 21.27
N LEU A 88 11.60 -31.52 21.66
CA LEU A 88 10.21 -31.48 22.11
C LEU A 88 10.07 -30.74 23.45
N ALA A 89 10.92 -31.06 24.43
CA ALA A 89 10.91 -30.42 25.73
C ALA A 89 11.31 -28.94 25.67
N GLY A 90 12.31 -28.61 24.84
CA GLY A 90 12.83 -27.25 24.71
C GLY A 90 11.90 -26.27 24.00
N ALA A 91 10.96 -26.78 23.19
CA ALA A 91 9.95 -25.96 22.54
C ALA A 91 9.14 -25.13 23.54
N ARG A 92 8.85 -25.68 24.74
CA ARG A 92 8.01 -25.01 25.74
C ARG A 92 8.65 -23.72 26.27
N LEU A 93 9.91 -23.78 26.68
CA LEU A 93 10.63 -22.62 27.23
C LEU A 93 10.86 -21.55 26.16
N THR A 94 11.21 -21.96 24.95
CA THR A 94 11.45 -21.04 23.84
C THR A 94 10.17 -20.35 23.36
N LEU A 95 9.05 -21.07 23.25
CA LEU A 95 7.76 -20.45 22.90
C LEU A 95 7.24 -19.52 24.00
N LEU A 96 7.41 -19.91 25.27
CA LEU A 96 7.02 -19.08 26.42
C LEU A 96 7.84 -17.79 26.45
N ALA A 97 9.14 -17.85 26.15
CA ALA A 97 10.00 -16.68 26.02
C ALA A 97 9.45 -15.67 24.99
N GLY A 98 9.16 -16.13 23.77
CA GLY A 98 8.54 -15.28 22.74
C GLY A 98 7.19 -14.70 23.15
N LEU A 99 6.36 -15.48 23.86
CA LEU A 99 5.06 -15.01 24.34
C LEU A 99 5.18 -13.93 25.42
N ILE A 100 6.11 -14.06 26.38
CA ILE A 100 6.36 -13.02 27.39
C ILE A 100 6.74 -11.70 26.72
N VAL A 101 7.68 -11.74 25.78
CA VAL A 101 8.13 -10.54 25.06
C VAL A 101 6.93 -9.87 24.37
N ALA A 102 6.12 -10.65 23.64
CA ALA A 102 4.96 -10.12 22.94
C ALA A 102 3.91 -9.53 23.88
N VAL A 103 3.57 -10.20 24.97
CA VAL A 103 2.59 -9.69 25.95
C VAL A 103 3.08 -8.39 26.57
N VAL A 104 4.32 -8.31 27.02
CA VAL A 104 4.87 -7.11 27.65
C VAL A 104 4.99 -5.97 26.64
N ALA A 105 5.54 -6.24 25.45
CA ALA A 105 5.73 -5.23 24.43
C ALA A 105 4.39 -4.69 23.90
N LEU A 106 3.42 -5.57 23.62
CA LEU A 106 2.10 -5.18 23.11
C LEU A 106 1.31 -4.42 24.17
N THR A 107 1.35 -4.83 25.43
CA THR A 107 0.60 -4.13 26.50
C THR A 107 1.13 -2.72 26.72
N LEU A 108 2.45 -2.56 26.89
CA LEU A 108 3.07 -1.25 27.10
C LEU A 108 3.00 -0.38 25.83
N GLY A 109 3.29 -0.95 24.67
CA GLY A 109 3.30 -0.24 23.40
C GLY A 109 1.91 0.20 22.95
N LEU A 110 0.90 -0.68 23.05
CA LEU A 110 -0.48 -0.35 22.71
C LEU A 110 -1.05 0.68 23.68
N ALA A 111 -0.90 0.47 24.99
CA ALA A 111 -1.41 1.41 25.99
C ALA A 111 -0.76 2.79 25.84
N GLY A 112 0.57 2.85 25.77
CA GLY A 112 1.30 4.10 25.59
C GLY A 112 0.97 4.78 24.25
N GLY A 113 0.90 4.02 23.15
CA GLY A 113 0.67 4.57 21.81
C GLY A 113 -0.75 5.13 21.66
N LEU A 114 -1.75 4.45 22.24
CA LEU A 114 -3.12 4.95 22.31
C LEU A 114 -3.20 6.23 23.15
N LEU A 115 -2.57 6.23 24.33
CA LEU A 115 -2.54 7.40 25.21
C LEU A 115 -1.87 8.60 24.54
N ALA A 116 -0.67 8.45 23.97
CA ALA A 116 0.05 9.53 23.29
C ALA A 116 -0.61 9.99 21.99
N GLY A 117 -1.20 9.06 21.23
CA GLY A 117 -1.90 9.37 20.00
C GLY A 117 -3.22 10.12 20.23
N TYR A 118 -3.90 9.83 21.34
CA TYR A 118 -5.24 10.34 21.62
C TYR A 118 -5.27 11.50 22.63
N VAL A 119 -4.44 11.46 23.68
CA VAL A 119 -4.52 12.38 24.84
C VAL A 119 -3.46 13.48 24.77
N GLY A 120 -3.83 14.66 24.26
CA GLY A 120 -3.14 15.94 24.47
C GLY A 120 -1.67 16.04 24.01
N ARG A 121 -1.08 17.24 24.13
CA ARG A 121 0.32 17.51 23.69
C ARG A 121 1.37 17.15 24.75
N TRP A 122 1.02 17.23 26.04
CA TRP A 122 2.00 17.01 27.13
C TRP A 122 2.27 15.53 27.40
N VAL A 123 1.22 14.69 27.46
CA VAL A 123 1.35 13.23 27.63
C VAL A 123 2.16 12.63 26.49
N ASP A 124 1.91 13.11 25.27
CA ASP A 124 2.67 12.73 24.08
C ASP A 124 4.17 13.03 24.21
N SER A 125 4.54 14.25 24.60
CA SER A 125 5.95 14.61 24.80
C SER A 125 6.62 13.77 25.87
N SER A 126 5.96 13.54 27.00
CA SER A 126 6.49 12.74 28.11
C SER A 126 6.70 11.28 27.72
N LEU A 127 5.72 10.65 27.08
CA LEU A 127 5.83 9.26 26.62
C LEU A 127 6.86 9.12 25.50
N ASN A 128 6.98 10.12 24.62
CA ASN A 128 8.01 10.12 23.59
C ASN A 128 9.42 10.18 24.21
N PHE A 129 9.64 11.04 25.21
CA PHE A 129 10.92 11.10 25.93
C PHE A 129 11.27 9.76 26.58
N ILE A 130 10.35 9.15 27.34
CA ILE A 130 10.56 7.82 27.97
C ILE A 130 10.93 6.77 26.90
N THR A 131 10.21 6.77 25.79
CA THR A 131 10.43 5.86 24.67
C THR A 131 11.82 6.04 24.06
N ASP A 132 12.26 7.28 23.86
CA ASP A 132 13.56 7.60 23.28
C ASP A 132 14.71 7.20 24.23
N VAL A 133 14.53 7.37 25.54
CA VAL A 133 15.48 6.89 26.56
C VAL A 133 15.60 5.37 26.52
N ILE A 134 14.50 4.62 26.46
CA ILE A 134 14.53 3.16 26.39
C ILE A 134 15.25 2.70 25.11
N MET A 135 15.00 3.35 23.98
CA MET A 135 15.62 3.01 22.68
C MET A 135 17.11 3.33 22.62
N ALA A 136 17.61 4.22 23.49
CA ALA A 136 19.03 4.49 23.61
C ALA A 136 19.79 3.34 24.31
N LEU A 137 19.09 2.45 25.01
CA LEU A 137 19.71 1.32 25.71
C LEU A 137 20.09 0.20 24.72
N PRO A 138 21.36 -0.24 24.69
CA PRO A 138 21.76 -1.38 23.86
C PRO A 138 21.19 -2.67 24.43
N ALA A 139 20.15 -3.20 23.75
CA ALA A 139 19.33 -4.30 24.27
C ALA A 139 20.15 -5.55 24.66
N MET A 140 21.10 -5.97 23.81
CA MET A 140 21.93 -7.14 24.11
C MET A 140 22.81 -6.94 25.34
N ILE A 141 23.44 -5.77 25.49
CA ILE A 141 24.32 -5.49 26.63
C ILE A 141 23.50 -5.51 27.93
N LEU A 142 22.32 -4.89 27.92
CA LEU A 142 21.43 -4.89 29.07
C LEU A 142 20.98 -6.30 29.44
N LEU A 143 20.65 -7.13 28.45
CA LEU A 143 20.27 -8.53 28.68
C LEU A 143 21.43 -9.32 29.28
N VAL A 144 22.64 -9.24 28.73
CA VAL A 144 23.82 -9.91 29.30
C VAL A 144 24.08 -9.46 30.75
N ALA A 145 23.99 -8.17 31.03
CA ALA A 145 24.14 -7.64 32.39
C ALA A 145 23.06 -8.19 33.34
N LEU A 146 21.82 -8.33 32.87
CA LEU A 146 20.72 -8.88 33.64
C LEU A 146 20.94 -10.36 33.99
N PHE A 147 21.48 -11.14 33.05
CA PHE A 147 21.89 -12.53 33.30
C PHE A 147 23.01 -12.64 34.34
N ALA A 148 23.96 -11.70 34.33
CA ALA A 148 25.02 -11.67 35.34
C ALA A 148 24.48 -11.39 36.76
N VAL A 149 23.41 -10.60 36.89
CA VAL A 149 22.82 -10.21 38.19
C VAL A 149 21.80 -11.23 38.68
N PHE A 150 20.90 -11.68 37.81
CA PHE A 150 19.74 -12.52 38.16
C PHE A 150 19.93 -14.00 37.82
N GLY A 151 21.06 -14.37 37.22
CA GLY A 151 21.32 -15.71 36.71
C GLY A 151 20.53 -16.03 35.44
N PRO A 152 20.47 -17.31 35.02
CA PRO A 152 19.81 -17.76 33.79
C PRO A 152 18.27 -17.77 33.89
N ASN A 153 17.67 -16.65 34.28
CA ASN A 153 16.22 -16.50 34.41
C ASN A 153 15.60 -15.93 33.13
N VAL A 154 15.12 -16.83 32.27
CA VAL A 154 14.49 -16.50 30.99
C VAL A 154 13.30 -15.54 31.15
N SER A 155 12.46 -15.71 32.16
CA SER A 155 11.27 -14.87 32.36
C SER A 155 11.63 -13.41 32.63
N ILE A 156 12.64 -13.16 33.47
CA ILE A 156 13.12 -11.81 33.79
C ILE A 156 13.76 -11.18 32.55
N ALA A 157 14.62 -11.92 31.85
CA ALA A 157 15.26 -11.44 30.62
C ALA A 157 14.26 -11.10 29.52
N MET A 158 13.26 -11.95 29.29
CA MET A 158 12.25 -11.73 28.26
C MET A 158 11.28 -10.62 28.62
N THR A 159 11.00 -10.41 29.91
CA THR A 159 10.22 -9.25 30.37
C THR A 159 10.99 -7.96 30.11
N ALA A 160 12.29 -7.91 30.44
CA ALA A 160 13.15 -6.76 30.13
C ALA A 160 13.25 -6.52 28.62
N PHE A 161 13.39 -7.58 27.83
CA PHE A 161 13.40 -7.45 26.37
C PHE A 161 12.06 -6.95 25.82
N GLY A 162 10.93 -7.40 26.37
CA GLY A 162 9.60 -6.89 26.03
C GLY A 162 9.46 -5.38 26.27
N ILE A 163 10.01 -4.87 27.39
CA ILE A 163 10.08 -3.43 27.67
C ILE A 163 10.94 -2.69 26.63
N LEU A 164 12.06 -3.29 26.20
CA LEU A 164 12.94 -2.71 25.18
C LEU A 164 12.30 -2.68 23.79
N VAL A 165 11.39 -3.62 23.49
CA VAL A 165 10.67 -3.69 22.21
C VAL A 165 9.42 -2.80 22.21
N SER A 166 8.81 -2.53 23.38
CA SER A 166 7.57 -1.73 23.46
C SER A 166 7.62 -0.36 22.77
N PRO A 167 8.76 0.38 22.75
CA PRO A 167 8.93 1.59 21.95
C PRO A 167 8.55 1.51 20.47
N PHE A 168 8.90 0.41 19.79
CA PHE A 168 8.60 0.24 18.37
C PHE A 168 7.09 0.13 18.14
N ILE A 169 6.41 -0.64 19.00
CA ILE A 169 4.96 -0.81 18.99
C ILE A 169 4.27 0.50 19.36
N TYR A 170 4.77 1.21 20.38
CA TYR A 170 4.31 2.54 20.77
C TYR A 170 4.30 3.51 19.58
N ARG A 171 5.43 3.61 18.85
CA ARG A 171 5.56 4.54 17.71
C ARG A 171 4.57 4.20 16.59
N LEU A 172 4.42 2.92 16.26
CA LEU A 172 3.46 2.47 15.25
C LEU A 172 2.02 2.83 15.65
N VAL A 173 1.61 2.42 16.85
CA VAL A 173 0.26 2.66 17.36
C VAL A 173 -0.03 4.15 17.41
N ARG A 174 0.89 4.95 17.96
CA ARG A 174 0.77 6.42 18.02
C ARG A 174 0.55 7.04 16.64
N THR A 175 1.31 6.61 15.63
CA THR A 175 1.20 7.13 14.26
C THR A 175 -0.18 6.83 13.65
N VAL A 176 -0.64 5.58 13.74
CA VAL A 176 -1.95 5.17 13.21
C VAL A 176 -3.08 5.88 13.95
N VAL A 177 -3.00 5.97 15.28
CA VAL A 177 -4.00 6.65 16.12
C VAL A 177 -4.11 8.12 15.76
N ARG A 178 -2.98 8.80 15.52
CA ARG A 178 -2.98 10.21 15.10
C ARG A 178 -3.62 10.41 13.74
N GLY A 179 -3.33 9.52 12.78
CA GLY A 179 -3.95 9.55 11.47
C GLY A 179 -5.47 9.45 11.58
N VAL A 180 -5.95 8.42 12.29
CA VAL A 180 -7.39 8.19 12.49
C VAL A 180 -8.07 9.30 13.27
N ARG A 181 -7.43 9.86 14.30
CA ARG A 181 -8.01 10.95 15.10
C ARG A 181 -8.33 12.19 14.26
N ASN A 182 -7.58 12.43 13.19
CA ASN A 182 -7.76 13.59 12.31
C ASN A 182 -8.74 13.32 11.15
N GLU A 183 -9.42 12.15 11.14
CA GLU A 183 -10.41 11.80 10.12
C GLU A 183 -11.78 12.44 10.39
N LEU A 184 -12.44 12.87 9.31
CA LEU A 184 -13.73 13.55 9.38
C LEU A 184 -14.84 12.70 10.04
N TYR A 185 -14.77 11.37 9.93
CA TYR A 185 -15.76 10.49 10.57
C TYR A 185 -15.57 10.40 12.10
N VAL A 186 -14.35 10.65 12.60
CA VAL A 186 -14.08 10.73 14.05
C VAL A 186 -14.59 12.04 14.61
N ASP A 187 -14.40 13.15 13.88
CA ASP A 187 -14.98 14.44 14.24
C ASP A 187 -16.51 14.40 14.21
N ALA A 188 -17.10 13.78 13.19
CA ALA A 188 -18.55 13.57 13.11
C ALA A 188 -19.07 12.71 14.28
N ALA A 189 -18.35 11.67 14.68
CA ALA A 189 -18.69 10.84 15.84
C ALA A 189 -18.68 11.65 17.15
N ARG A 190 -17.70 12.52 17.33
CA ARG A 190 -17.58 13.41 18.49
C ARG A 190 -18.70 14.44 18.54
N VAL A 191 -19.02 15.08 17.41
CA VAL A 191 -20.14 16.03 17.30
C VAL A 191 -21.50 15.32 17.52
N SER A 192 -21.59 14.04 17.18
CA SER A 192 -22.76 13.20 17.44
C SER A 192 -22.88 12.72 18.91
N GLY A 193 -22.01 13.19 19.80
CA GLY A 193 -22.08 12.90 21.25
C GLY A 193 -21.50 11.55 21.67
N LEU A 194 -20.71 10.87 20.83
CA LEU A 194 -20.02 9.64 21.23
C LEU A 194 -18.88 9.95 22.20
N SER A 195 -18.75 9.15 23.26
CA SER A 195 -17.64 9.28 24.21
C SER A 195 -16.31 8.88 23.57
N ASP A 196 -15.24 9.52 24.01
CA ASP A 196 -13.87 9.24 23.57
C ASP A 196 -13.51 7.75 23.69
N THR A 197 -13.93 7.08 24.76
CA THR A 197 -13.72 5.64 24.95
C THR A 197 -14.40 4.80 23.87
N ARG A 198 -15.62 5.17 23.46
CA ARG A 198 -16.36 4.47 22.41
C ARG A 198 -15.76 4.74 21.02
N ILE A 199 -15.24 5.95 20.80
CA ILE A 199 -14.50 6.32 19.58
C ILE A 199 -13.23 5.48 19.48
N VAL A 200 -12.43 5.44 20.54
CA VAL A 200 -11.17 4.68 20.59
C VAL A 200 -11.43 3.19 20.36
N THR A 201 -12.37 2.60 21.09
CA THR A 201 -12.61 1.15 21.03
C THR A 201 -13.22 0.69 19.70
N ARG A 202 -14.09 1.48 19.09
CA ARG A 202 -14.81 1.09 17.87
C ARG A 202 -14.11 1.51 16.59
N HIS A 203 -13.49 2.69 16.57
CA HIS A 203 -12.95 3.29 15.35
C HIS A 203 -11.42 3.26 15.32
N VAL A 204 -10.76 3.55 16.44
CA VAL A 204 -9.29 3.62 16.50
C VAL A 204 -8.67 2.21 16.58
N LEU A 205 -9.14 1.35 17.50
CA LEU A 205 -8.64 -0.02 17.62
C LEU A 205 -8.87 -0.84 16.34
N ALA A 206 -9.95 -0.55 15.60
CA ALA A 206 -10.25 -1.21 14.33
C ALA A 206 -9.19 -0.91 13.26
N ALA A 207 -8.60 0.29 13.27
CA ALA A 207 -7.54 0.67 12.34
C ALA A 207 -6.17 0.10 12.74
N VAL A 208 -5.92 -0.09 14.04
CA VAL A 208 -4.63 -0.57 14.56
C VAL A 208 -4.52 -2.10 14.51
N ARG A 209 -5.64 -2.84 14.49
CA ARG A 209 -5.65 -4.31 14.62
C ARG A 209 -4.76 -5.06 13.62
N ALA A 210 -4.75 -4.67 12.36
CA ALA A 210 -4.06 -5.40 11.30
C ALA A 210 -2.54 -5.19 11.35
N PRO A 211 -2.03 -3.94 11.46
CA PRO A 211 -0.63 -3.71 11.78
C PRO A 211 -0.17 -4.40 13.08
N LEU A 212 -1.02 -4.41 14.11
CA LEU A 212 -0.70 -5.00 15.41
C LEU A 212 -0.56 -6.53 15.36
N ILE A 213 -1.33 -7.22 14.52
CA ILE A 213 -1.22 -8.67 14.31
C ILE A 213 0.15 -9.02 13.72
N ILE A 214 0.60 -8.29 12.71
CA ILE A 214 1.90 -8.52 12.06
C ILE A 214 3.04 -8.26 13.04
N VAL A 215 3.01 -7.11 13.73
CA VAL A 215 4.05 -6.74 14.68
C VAL A 215 4.05 -7.64 15.91
N GLY A 216 2.89 -8.11 16.36
CA GLY A 216 2.78 -9.09 17.44
C GLY A 216 3.50 -10.40 17.09
N ALA A 217 3.25 -10.96 15.90
CA ALA A 217 3.93 -12.17 15.46
C ALA A 217 5.45 -11.97 15.29
N ASN A 218 5.87 -10.85 14.72
CA ASN A 218 7.29 -10.51 14.60
C ASN A 218 7.96 -10.34 15.98
N THR A 219 7.24 -9.81 16.97
CA THR A 219 7.73 -9.68 18.35
C THR A 219 7.92 -11.04 19.00
N VAL A 220 6.99 -11.99 18.82
CA VAL A 220 7.17 -13.37 19.30
C VAL A 220 8.42 -14.00 18.66
N GLY A 221 8.57 -13.87 17.34
CA GLY A 221 9.72 -14.40 16.61
C GLY A 221 11.04 -13.77 17.06
N ALA A 222 11.07 -12.45 17.29
CA ALA A 222 12.24 -11.75 17.82
C ALA A 222 12.59 -12.23 19.25
N GLY A 223 11.58 -12.47 20.10
CA GLY A 223 11.79 -13.03 21.43
C GLY A 223 12.41 -14.43 21.39
N ILE A 224 11.92 -15.30 20.50
CA ILE A 224 12.50 -16.63 20.25
C ILE A 224 13.97 -16.50 19.78
N ALA A 225 14.23 -15.62 18.81
CA ALA A 225 15.57 -15.45 18.26
C ALA A 225 16.57 -14.88 19.29
N ILE A 226 16.17 -13.91 20.10
CA ILE A 226 17.01 -13.32 21.14
C ILE A 226 17.25 -14.31 22.30
N GLN A 227 16.22 -15.03 22.74
CA GLN A 227 16.38 -16.07 23.75
C GLN A 227 17.35 -17.16 23.25
N ALA A 228 17.14 -17.66 22.04
CA ALA A 228 18.03 -18.65 21.44
C ALA A 228 19.46 -18.11 21.28
N GLY A 229 19.61 -16.83 20.90
CA GLY A 229 20.91 -16.18 20.76
C GLY A 229 21.66 -16.00 22.08
N LEU A 230 20.98 -15.64 23.17
CA LEU A 230 21.60 -15.52 24.50
C LEU A 230 22.10 -16.87 25.02
N GLU A 231 21.31 -17.91 24.84
CA GLU A 231 21.71 -19.27 25.23
C GLU A 231 22.77 -19.84 24.29
N PHE A 232 22.73 -19.48 23.01
CA PHE A 232 23.81 -19.76 22.07
C PHE A 232 25.15 -19.16 22.51
N LEU A 233 25.13 -18.00 23.18
CA LEU A 233 26.31 -17.36 23.78
C LEU A 233 26.72 -18.00 25.12
N GLY A 234 26.04 -19.04 25.58
CA GLY A 234 26.32 -19.74 26.84
C GLY A 234 25.69 -19.10 28.08
N LEU A 235 24.74 -18.16 27.91
CA LEU A 235 24.06 -17.50 29.03
C LEU A 235 22.78 -18.22 29.49
N GLY A 236 22.58 -19.48 29.09
CA GLY A 236 21.41 -20.29 29.48
C GLY A 236 21.65 -21.17 30.70
N ASP A 237 20.58 -21.78 31.21
CA ASP A 237 20.69 -22.91 32.13
C ASP A 237 21.08 -24.17 31.33
N PRO A 238 22.28 -24.75 31.55
CA PRO A 238 22.74 -25.93 30.79
C PRO A 238 21.92 -27.20 31.04
N SER A 239 21.20 -27.24 32.17
CA SER A 239 20.37 -28.39 32.55
C SER A 239 18.99 -28.34 31.88
N ALA A 240 18.52 -27.15 31.53
CA ALA A 240 17.25 -26.97 30.85
C ALA A 240 17.37 -27.32 29.35
N PRO A 241 16.45 -28.11 28.78
CA PRO A 241 16.37 -28.26 27.34
C PRO A 241 15.81 -26.98 26.73
N THR A 242 16.55 -26.37 25.81
CA THR A 242 16.11 -25.20 25.03
C THR A 242 16.71 -25.26 23.63
N TRP A 243 16.05 -24.63 22.64
CA TRP A 243 16.58 -24.66 21.27
C TRP A 243 17.88 -23.88 21.12
N GLY A 244 18.07 -22.79 21.88
CA GLY A 244 19.33 -22.03 21.90
C GLY A 244 20.50 -22.82 22.51
N GLY A 245 20.26 -23.49 23.63
CA GLY A 245 21.26 -24.36 24.25
C GLY A 245 21.63 -25.56 23.38
N MET A 246 20.65 -26.17 22.69
CA MET A 246 20.91 -27.22 21.70
C MET A 246 21.75 -26.70 20.52
N LEU A 247 21.49 -25.48 20.06
CA LEU A 247 22.27 -24.85 18.99
C LEU A 247 23.72 -24.59 19.42
N ASN A 248 23.94 -24.17 20.68
CA ASN A 248 25.28 -24.00 21.25
C ASN A 248 26.05 -25.32 21.25
N ASP A 249 25.47 -26.37 21.81
CA ASP A 249 26.09 -27.69 21.91
C ASP A 249 26.43 -28.26 20.51
N ALA A 250 25.49 -28.16 19.57
CA ALA A 250 25.72 -28.61 18.20
C ALA A 250 26.80 -27.79 17.48
N PHE A 251 26.92 -26.49 17.76
CA PHE A 251 27.97 -25.65 17.19
C PHE A 251 29.36 -26.00 17.75
N LEU A 252 29.46 -26.28 19.04
CA LEU A 252 30.71 -26.72 19.66
C LEU A 252 31.17 -28.09 19.10
N ASN A 253 30.21 -28.95 18.72
CA ASN A 253 30.45 -30.28 18.15
C ASN A 253 30.35 -30.31 16.61
N ILE A 254 30.40 -29.17 15.91
CA ILE A 254 30.10 -29.09 14.48
C ILE A 254 31.04 -29.94 13.60
N TYR A 255 32.28 -30.15 14.06
CA TYR A 255 33.27 -30.94 13.33
C TYR A 255 33.09 -32.45 13.52
N SER A 256 32.44 -32.90 14.60
CA SER A 256 32.19 -34.32 14.87
C SER A 256 30.79 -34.76 14.40
N ALA A 257 29.77 -33.93 14.61
CA ALA A 257 28.38 -34.21 14.28
C ALA A 257 27.71 -32.99 13.62
N PRO A 258 28.04 -32.67 12.35
CA PRO A 258 27.55 -31.46 11.69
C PRO A 258 26.03 -31.41 11.50
N VAL A 259 25.35 -32.57 11.51
CA VAL A 259 23.89 -32.64 11.33
C VAL A 259 23.13 -32.13 12.57
N ASN A 260 23.73 -32.18 13.76
CA ASN A 260 23.05 -31.86 15.01
C ASN A 260 22.57 -30.40 15.07
N VAL A 261 23.23 -29.48 14.34
CA VAL A 261 22.87 -28.05 14.30
C VAL A 261 21.57 -27.79 13.52
N VAL A 262 21.22 -28.69 12.60
CA VAL A 262 20.09 -28.53 11.68
C VAL A 262 18.75 -28.59 12.43
N TRP A 263 18.62 -29.48 13.41
CA TRP A 263 17.35 -29.72 14.12
C TRP A 263 16.84 -28.51 14.92
N PRO A 264 17.62 -27.91 15.85
CA PRO A 264 17.19 -26.70 16.55
C PRO A 264 17.04 -25.51 15.60
N GLY A 265 17.89 -25.40 14.57
CA GLY A 265 17.78 -24.35 13.55
C GLY A 265 16.48 -24.43 12.75
N LEU A 266 16.09 -25.63 12.30
CA LEU A 266 14.81 -25.86 11.62
C LEU A 266 13.62 -25.58 12.53
N ALA A 267 13.67 -26.00 13.80
CA ALA A 267 12.59 -25.73 14.74
C ALA A 267 12.36 -24.22 14.95
N ILE A 268 13.45 -23.45 15.14
CA ILE A 268 13.39 -21.99 15.24
C ILE A 268 12.86 -21.38 13.94
N GLY A 269 13.45 -21.74 12.79
CA GLY A 269 13.10 -21.19 11.48
C GLY A 269 11.65 -21.48 11.06
N LEU A 270 11.18 -22.71 11.24
CA LEU A 270 9.80 -23.11 10.94
C LEU A 270 8.81 -22.41 11.87
N THR A 271 9.14 -22.25 13.15
CA THR A 271 8.27 -21.53 14.11
C THR A 271 8.14 -20.06 13.72
N ILE A 272 9.26 -19.37 13.50
CA ILE A 272 9.25 -17.94 13.14
C ILE A 272 8.58 -17.73 11.79
N GLY A 273 8.94 -18.52 10.77
CA GLY A 273 8.34 -18.44 9.44
C GLY A 273 6.83 -18.70 9.47
N SER A 274 6.38 -19.69 10.24
CA SER A 274 4.95 -19.98 10.38
C SER A 274 4.20 -18.88 11.13
N LEU A 275 4.81 -18.25 12.15
CA LEU A 275 4.22 -17.09 12.83
C LEU A 275 4.02 -15.92 11.88
N SER A 276 5.03 -15.58 11.08
CA SER A 276 4.95 -14.47 10.11
C SER A 276 3.93 -14.74 9.01
N LEU A 277 3.90 -15.96 8.44
CA LEU A 277 2.92 -16.34 7.42
C LEU A 277 1.48 -16.35 7.97
N LEU A 278 1.29 -16.87 9.18
CA LEU A 278 -0.01 -16.87 9.85
C LEU A 278 -0.53 -15.45 10.08
N ALA A 279 0.36 -14.53 10.49
CA ALA A 279 0.01 -13.14 10.73
C ALA A 279 -0.45 -12.42 9.45
N ASN A 280 0.24 -12.66 8.31
CA ASN A 280 -0.17 -12.12 7.02
C ASN A 280 -1.54 -12.65 6.59
N ALA A 281 -1.76 -13.96 6.69
CA ALA A 281 -3.05 -14.55 6.35
C ALA A 281 -4.20 -14.04 7.24
N LEU A 282 -3.93 -13.81 8.53
CA LEU A 282 -4.90 -13.25 9.47
C LEU A 282 -5.19 -11.77 9.18
N ARG A 283 -4.16 -10.99 8.83
CA ARG A 283 -4.28 -9.59 8.39
C ARG A 283 -5.18 -9.49 7.15
N ASP A 284 -4.91 -10.27 6.11
CA ASP A 284 -5.68 -10.27 4.86
C ASP A 284 -7.16 -10.63 5.10
N ALA A 285 -7.41 -11.64 5.94
CA ALA A 285 -8.77 -12.06 6.30
C ALA A 285 -9.57 -10.96 7.02
N LEU A 286 -8.89 -10.02 7.69
CA LEU A 286 -9.47 -8.90 8.44
C LEU A 286 -9.55 -7.59 7.63
N GLU A 287 -8.70 -7.40 6.62
CA GLU A 287 -8.68 -6.19 5.76
C GLU A 287 -9.61 -6.31 4.54
N ASP A 288 -9.79 -7.50 3.95
CA ASP A 288 -10.57 -7.65 2.71
C ASP A 288 -12.07 -7.43 2.90
N THR A 289 -12.52 -6.21 2.60
CA THR A 289 -13.93 -5.80 2.69
C THR A 289 -14.55 -5.54 1.30
N ALA A 290 -13.96 -6.07 0.23
CA ALA A 290 -14.52 -5.95 -1.12
C ALA A 290 -15.61 -7.03 -1.37
N PRO A 291 -16.85 -6.65 -1.73
CA PRO A 291 -17.88 -7.62 -2.10
C PRO A 291 -17.64 -8.14 -3.53
N VAL A 292 -17.50 -9.45 -3.67
CA VAL A 292 -17.54 -10.13 -4.98
C VAL A 292 -19.01 -10.19 -5.44
N ARG A 293 -19.34 -9.55 -6.57
CA ARG A 293 -20.69 -9.59 -7.16
C ARG A 293 -21.03 -11.00 -7.63
N THR A 294 -22.31 -11.38 -7.50
CA THR A 294 -22.81 -12.69 -7.96
C THR A 294 -23.37 -12.55 -9.38
N ARG A 295 -23.13 -13.53 -10.27
CA ARG A 295 -23.62 -13.61 -11.67
C ARG A 295 -25.12 -13.31 -11.89
N ALA A 296 -25.95 -13.44 -10.84
CA ALA A 296 -27.37 -13.08 -10.90
C ALA A 296 -27.58 -11.55 -10.96
N GLN A 297 -26.71 -10.75 -10.33
CA GLN A 297 -26.76 -9.30 -10.40
C GLN A 297 -26.31 -8.79 -11.78
N GLU A 298 -25.32 -9.42 -12.42
CA GLU A 298 -24.92 -9.09 -13.80
C GLU A 298 -26.09 -9.21 -14.78
N ARG A 299 -26.91 -10.26 -14.67
CA ARG A 299 -28.06 -10.47 -15.55
C ARG A 299 -29.17 -9.44 -15.37
N LEU A 300 -29.48 -9.06 -14.13
CA LEU A 300 -30.50 -8.05 -13.85
C LEU A 300 -30.09 -6.65 -14.33
N THR A 301 -28.80 -6.30 -14.24
CA THR A 301 -28.28 -5.07 -14.86
C THR A 301 -28.35 -5.12 -16.40
N THR A 302 -28.06 -6.28 -17.01
CA THR A 302 -28.07 -6.44 -18.47
C THR A 302 -29.47 -6.28 -19.07
N GLU A 303 -30.52 -6.70 -18.35
CA GLU A 303 -31.90 -6.67 -18.84
C GLU A 303 -32.58 -5.30 -18.66
N ALA A 304 -32.23 -4.57 -17.60
CA ALA A 304 -32.71 -3.20 -17.38
C ALA A 304 -32.09 -2.16 -18.33
N ILE A 305 -30.89 -2.44 -18.86
CA ILE A 305 -30.17 -1.56 -19.80
C ILE A 305 -30.71 -1.69 -21.23
N ARG A 306 -31.29 -2.84 -21.61
CA ARG A 306 -31.80 -3.10 -22.97
C ARG A 306 -33.04 -2.29 -23.38
N THR A 307 -33.78 -1.73 -22.42
CA THR A 307 -35.10 -1.11 -22.69
C THR A 307 -35.07 0.42 -22.84
N GLY A 308 -33.95 1.09 -22.54
CA GLY A 308 -33.83 2.55 -22.60
C GLY A 308 -33.13 3.06 -23.86
N ARG A 309 -33.84 3.19 -24.99
CA ARG A 309 -33.37 4.01 -26.12
C ARG A 309 -33.48 5.49 -25.74
N ILE A 310 -32.38 6.25 -25.77
CA ILE A 310 -32.39 7.71 -25.60
C ILE A 310 -31.87 8.39 -26.88
N PRO A 311 -32.48 9.48 -27.35
CA PRO A 311 -32.20 10.10 -28.64
C PRO A 311 -30.91 10.95 -28.61
N ALA A 312 -30.22 10.99 -29.74
CA ALA A 312 -29.11 11.93 -29.98
C ALA A 312 -29.64 13.37 -30.02
N VAL A 313 -28.98 14.28 -29.31
CA VAL A 313 -29.24 15.73 -29.37
C VAL A 313 -27.96 16.44 -29.79
N ASP A 314 -28.08 17.23 -30.86
CA ASP A 314 -27.02 17.96 -31.53
C ASP A 314 -26.51 19.15 -30.69
N ALA A 315 -25.18 19.30 -30.55
CA ALA A 315 -24.57 20.51 -30.03
C ALA A 315 -23.15 20.73 -30.61
N VAL A 316 -23.02 21.81 -31.39
CA VAL A 316 -21.82 22.58 -31.80
C VAL A 316 -20.56 21.76 -32.04
N GLU A 317 -20.31 21.46 -33.31
CA GLU A 317 -19.05 20.89 -33.81
C GLU A 317 -17.99 22.00 -33.96
N PRO A 318 -16.79 21.85 -33.36
CA PRO A 318 -15.62 22.58 -33.78
C PRO A 318 -15.11 22.01 -35.12
N ASP A 319 -14.48 22.87 -35.92
CA ASP A 319 -14.10 22.70 -37.33
C ASP A 319 -12.89 21.74 -37.55
N GLY A 320 -12.81 20.63 -36.80
CA GLY A 320 -11.71 19.67 -36.86
C GLY A 320 -12.05 18.29 -36.31
N GLU A 321 -11.26 17.27 -36.68
CA GLU A 321 -11.44 15.89 -36.25
C GLU A 321 -11.28 15.76 -34.71
N LEU A 322 -12.40 15.59 -34.01
CA LEU A 322 -12.45 15.47 -32.55
C LEU A 322 -11.85 14.13 -32.10
N LEU A 323 -10.80 14.19 -31.29
CA LEU A 323 -10.15 13.02 -30.70
C LEU A 323 -10.89 12.56 -29.44
N VAL A 324 -11.39 13.49 -28.63
CA VAL A 324 -12.22 13.20 -27.44
C VAL A 324 -13.51 13.99 -27.52
N SER A 325 -14.64 13.31 -27.24
CA SER A 325 -15.94 13.95 -27.07
C SER A 325 -16.64 13.37 -25.85
N VAL A 326 -16.84 14.22 -24.84
CA VAL A 326 -17.60 13.93 -23.62
C VAL A 326 -18.88 14.76 -23.67
N ARG A 327 -20.03 14.11 -23.51
CA ARG A 327 -21.35 14.74 -23.58
C ARG A 327 -22.22 14.33 -22.40
N ASP A 328 -22.80 15.28 -21.67
CA ASP A 328 -23.64 15.09 -20.47
C ASP A 328 -23.10 14.03 -19.49
N LEU A 329 -21.78 13.97 -19.29
CA LEU A 329 -21.18 12.93 -18.46
C LEU A 329 -21.64 13.07 -17.01
N ARG A 330 -22.25 12.01 -16.50
CA ARG A 330 -22.67 11.88 -15.10
C ARG A 330 -22.00 10.69 -14.45
N ILE A 331 -21.31 10.91 -13.34
CA ILE A 331 -20.63 9.86 -12.58
C ILE A 331 -21.12 9.90 -11.15
N GLY A 332 -21.49 8.73 -10.61
CA GLY A 332 -21.90 8.57 -9.24
C GLY A 332 -21.29 7.36 -8.56
N TYR A 333 -21.34 7.39 -7.24
CA TYR A 333 -20.92 6.29 -6.38
C TYR A 333 -22.13 5.79 -5.58
N PRO A 334 -22.26 4.48 -5.36
CA PRO A 334 -23.28 3.98 -4.45
C PRO A 334 -22.98 4.47 -3.04
N ASP A 335 -23.94 5.13 -2.43
CA ASP A 335 -23.92 5.37 -1.00
C ASP A 335 -24.28 4.08 -0.25
N GLY A 336 -23.83 3.96 1.00
CA GLY A 336 -24.10 2.77 1.82
C GLY A 336 -25.58 2.53 2.14
N GLN A 337 -26.47 3.43 1.71
CA GLN A 337 -27.92 3.40 1.93
C GLN A 337 -28.71 3.05 0.64
N GLY A 338 -28.03 2.88 -0.49
CA GLY A 338 -28.61 2.48 -1.77
C GLY A 338 -28.93 3.63 -2.74
N ALA A 339 -28.69 4.89 -2.38
CA ALA A 339 -28.75 6.02 -3.30
C ALA A 339 -27.40 6.24 -4.00
N GLU A 340 -27.39 6.99 -5.11
CA GLU A 340 -26.15 7.29 -5.84
C GLU A 340 -25.70 8.72 -5.54
N LYS A 341 -24.53 8.87 -4.93
CA LYS A 341 -23.88 10.17 -4.73
C LYS A 341 -23.20 10.58 -6.03
N VAL A 342 -23.79 11.54 -6.72
CA VAL A 342 -23.25 12.11 -7.96
C VAL A 342 -22.03 12.97 -7.65
N VAL A 343 -20.91 12.68 -8.31
CA VAL A 343 -19.64 13.42 -8.19
C VAL A 343 -19.31 14.24 -9.45
N VAL A 344 -19.85 13.82 -10.60
CA VAL A 344 -19.77 14.54 -11.88
C VAL A 344 -21.18 14.65 -12.43
N SER A 345 -21.61 15.86 -12.77
CA SER A 345 -23.02 16.21 -12.99
C SER A 345 -23.23 16.94 -14.32
N GLY A 346 -23.16 16.21 -15.44
CA GLY A 346 -23.44 16.75 -16.77
C GLY A 346 -22.26 17.55 -17.31
N VAL A 347 -21.13 16.86 -17.48
CA VAL A 347 -19.90 17.45 -18.02
C VAL A 347 -19.85 17.29 -19.54
N ASP A 348 -19.59 18.39 -20.24
CA ASP A 348 -19.31 18.44 -21.67
C ASP A 348 -17.86 18.88 -21.90
N LEU A 349 -17.06 18.06 -22.59
CA LEU A 349 -15.64 18.34 -22.85
C LEU A 349 -15.26 17.78 -24.21
N SER A 350 -14.45 18.51 -24.97
CA SER A 350 -13.99 18.10 -26.30
C SER A 350 -12.51 18.42 -26.46
N ILE A 351 -11.76 17.51 -27.10
CA ILE A 351 -10.33 17.69 -27.40
C ILE A 351 -10.12 17.33 -28.87
N ALA A 352 -9.61 18.27 -29.65
CA ALA A 352 -9.20 18.05 -31.03
C ALA A 352 -7.81 17.41 -31.11
N ARG A 353 -7.48 16.80 -32.25
CA ARG A 353 -6.12 16.34 -32.51
C ARG A 353 -5.17 17.54 -32.52
N GLY A 354 -4.02 17.41 -31.84
CA GLY A 354 -3.03 18.48 -31.76
C GLY A 354 -3.43 19.64 -30.83
N GLU A 355 -4.50 19.52 -30.05
CA GLU A 355 -4.93 20.52 -29.07
C GLU A 355 -4.52 20.13 -27.65
N ILE A 356 -4.11 21.11 -26.84
CA ILE A 356 -3.87 20.98 -25.41
C ILE A 356 -5.02 21.64 -24.64
N VAL A 357 -5.79 20.82 -23.92
CA VAL A 357 -6.90 21.29 -23.08
C VAL A 357 -6.55 21.14 -21.60
N GLY A 358 -6.58 22.24 -20.86
CA GLY A 358 -6.42 22.27 -19.41
C GLY A 358 -7.73 22.05 -18.68
N LEU A 359 -7.81 21.04 -17.81
CA LEU A 359 -8.93 20.82 -16.89
C LEU A 359 -8.54 21.28 -15.48
N VAL A 360 -9.16 22.36 -15.00
CA VAL A 360 -8.72 23.10 -13.81
C VAL A 360 -9.82 23.21 -12.77
N GLY A 361 -9.46 23.24 -11.49
CA GLY A 361 -10.39 23.43 -10.38
C GLY A 361 -9.82 22.96 -9.05
N GLU A 362 -10.53 23.21 -7.96
CA GLU A 362 -10.13 22.76 -6.61
C GLU A 362 -10.03 21.24 -6.47
N SER A 363 -9.31 20.78 -5.45
CA SER A 363 -9.31 19.37 -5.07
C SER A 363 -10.75 18.90 -4.79
N GLY A 364 -11.11 17.72 -5.31
CA GLY A 364 -12.47 17.18 -5.20
C GLY A 364 -13.51 17.78 -6.16
N SER A 365 -13.13 18.65 -7.10
CA SER A 365 -14.08 19.22 -8.08
C SER A 365 -14.57 18.22 -9.14
N GLY A 366 -13.96 17.04 -9.25
CA GLY A 366 -14.32 15.96 -10.17
C GLY A 366 -13.37 15.73 -11.34
N LYS A 367 -12.25 16.47 -11.43
CA LYS A 367 -11.29 16.41 -12.55
C LYS A 367 -10.76 15.00 -12.83
N SER A 368 -10.20 14.34 -11.82
CA SER A 368 -9.65 12.99 -11.98
C SER A 368 -10.73 11.97 -12.33
N GLN A 369 -11.99 12.18 -11.92
CA GLN A 369 -13.11 11.31 -12.30
C GLN A 369 -13.45 11.46 -13.79
N THR A 370 -13.48 12.69 -14.29
CA THR A 370 -13.63 12.97 -15.73
C THR A 370 -12.47 12.38 -16.52
N ALA A 371 -11.23 12.57 -16.07
CA ALA A 371 -10.04 12.01 -16.72
C ALA A 371 -10.04 10.48 -16.72
N PHE A 372 -10.41 9.84 -15.61
CA PHE A 372 -10.53 8.38 -15.52
C PHE A 372 -11.68 7.82 -16.34
N ALA A 373 -12.77 8.57 -16.54
CA ALA A 373 -13.82 8.17 -17.49
C ALA A 373 -13.28 8.14 -18.92
N ILE A 374 -12.52 9.16 -19.33
CA ILE A 374 -11.84 9.21 -20.65
C ILE A 374 -10.84 8.05 -20.79
N LEU A 375 -10.12 7.71 -19.72
CA LEU A 375 -9.16 6.59 -19.70
C LEU A 375 -9.78 5.20 -19.58
N GLY A 376 -11.09 5.11 -19.30
CA GLY A 376 -11.75 3.86 -18.88
C GLY A 376 -11.21 3.27 -17.57
N LEU A 377 -10.58 4.10 -16.71
CA LEU A 377 -9.93 3.73 -15.46
C LEU A 377 -10.78 4.06 -14.22
N LEU A 378 -12.08 4.31 -14.40
CA LEU A 378 -12.98 4.53 -13.26
C LEU A 378 -12.90 3.35 -12.28
N PRO A 379 -12.84 3.62 -10.95
CA PRO A 379 -12.79 2.55 -9.97
C PRO A 379 -14.07 1.70 -10.07
N PRO A 380 -14.03 0.41 -9.71
CA PRO A 380 -15.19 -0.49 -9.85
C PRO A 380 -16.46 -0.04 -9.09
N THR A 381 -16.29 0.85 -8.11
CA THR A 381 -17.38 1.45 -7.34
C THR A 381 -18.03 2.64 -8.04
N ALA A 382 -17.35 3.31 -8.96
CA ALA A 382 -17.91 4.40 -9.75
C ALA A 382 -18.82 3.86 -10.86
N ARG A 383 -19.86 4.62 -11.18
CA ARG A 383 -20.79 4.32 -12.27
C ARG A 383 -20.97 5.54 -13.14
N ILE A 384 -20.91 5.36 -14.46
CA ILE A 384 -21.41 6.34 -15.42
C ILE A 384 -22.94 6.22 -15.38
N LEU A 385 -23.60 7.24 -14.86
CA LEU A 385 -25.05 7.30 -14.69
C LEU A 385 -25.78 7.76 -15.95
N GLY A 386 -25.04 8.41 -16.86
CA GLY A 386 -25.56 8.97 -18.10
C GLY A 386 -24.48 9.74 -18.86
N GLY A 387 -24.82 10.11 -20.09
CA GLY A 387 -23.91 10.76 -21.03
C GLY A 387 -23.16 9.78 -21.93
N SER A 388 -22.18 10.31 -22.66
CA SER A 388 -21.32 9.58 -23.59
C SER A 388 -19.87 10.07 -23.45
N VAL A 389 -18.92 9.14 -23.52
CA VAL A 389 -17.48 9.43 -23.50
C VAL A 389 -16.85 8.72 -24.68
N ARG A 390 -16.49 9.47 -25.72
CA ARG A 390 -15.88 8.92 -26.93
C ARG A 390 -14.41 9.31 -27.04
N VAL A 391 -13.56 8.35 -27.34
CA VAL A 391 -12.12 8.54 -27.60
C VAL A 391 -11.76 7.87 -28.92
N ALA A 392 -11.23 8.64 -29.88
CA ALA A 392 -10.91 8.18 -31.23
C ALA A 392 -12.07 7.35 -31.85
N GLY A 393 -13.30 7.84 -31.71
CA GLY A 393 -14.52 7.19 -32.20
C GLY A 393 -15.06 6.03 -31.34
N HIS A 394 -14.37 5.61 -30.28
CA HIS A 394 -14.79 4.49 -29.41
C HIS A 394 -15.55 5.00 -28.19
N GLU A 395 -16.74 4.46 -27.91
CA GLU A 395 -17.50 4.74 -26.69
C GLU A 395 -16.89 4.02 -25.49
N MET A 396 -16.57 4.76 -24.43
CA MET A 396 -15.83 4.26 -23.26
C MET A 396 -16.72 3.74 -22.14
N ALA A 397 -18.01 4.09 -22.12
CA ALA A 397 -18.91 3.69 -21.03
C ALA A 397 -19.22 2.18 -20.99
N GLU A 398 -19.19 1.53 -22.16
CA GLU A 398 -19.55 0.10 -22.34
C GLU A 398 -18.46 -0.70 -23.06
N ILE A 399 -17.26 -0.13 -23.19
CA ILE A 399 -16.16 -0.80 -23.87
C ILE A 399 -15.73 -2.05 -23.08
N ASP A 400 -15.56 -3.17 -23.79
CA ASP A 400 -15.10 -4.39 -23.16
C ASP A 400 -13.60 -4.32 -22.81
N ASP A 401 -13.15 -5.20 -21.91
CA ASP A 401 -11.76 -5.23 -21.46
C ASP A 401 -10.75 -5.51 -22.58
N ARG A 402 -11.15 -6.18 -23.67
CA ARG A 402 -10.27 -6.51 -24.78
C ARG A 402 -10.02 -5.26 -25.63
N ASP A 403 -11.07 -4.54 -25.99
CA ASP A 403 -11.02 -3.33 -26.79
C ASP A 403 -10.39 -2.18 -26.00
N LEU A 404 -10.72 -2.06 -24.71
CA LEU A 404 -10.05 -1.11 -23.82
C LEU A 404 -8.55 -1.37 -23.70
N ARG A 405 -8.15 -2.64 -23.61
CA ARG A 405 -6.74 -3.01 -23.70
C ARG A 405 -6.18 -2.62 -25.05
N ALA A 406 -6.89 -2.77 -26.17
CA ALA A 406 -6.41 -2.40 -27.51
C ALA A 406 -6.25 -0.88 -27.72
N LEU A 407 -7.00 -0.04 -27.01
CA LEU A 407 -6.82 1.41 -27.04
C LEU A 407 -5.65 1.89 -26.18
N ARG A 408 -5.45 1.28 -25.01
CA ARG A 408 -4.43 1.73 -24.05
C ARG A 408 -3.00 1.53 -24.54
N GLY A 409 -2.20 2.58 -24.46
CA GLY A 409 -0.81 2.63 -24.87
C GLY A 409 -0.62 3.07 -26.32
N THR A 410 -1.55 2.78 -27.23
CA THR A 410 -1.42 3.11 -28.67
C THR A 410 -2.36 4.22 -29.13
N THR A 411 -3.53 4.34 -28.51
CA THR A 411 -4.48 5.43 -28.79
C THR A 411 -4.52 6.41 -27.63
N ILE A 412 -4.54 5.90 -26.39
CA ILE A 412 -4.57 6.72 -25.17
C ILE A 412 -3.48 6.32 -24.20
N ALA A 413 -2.75 7.31 -23.69
CA ALA A 413 -1.72 7.15 -22.67
C ALA A 413 -1.97 8.05 -21.46
N TYR A 414 -1.29 7.72 -20.35
CA TYR A 414 -1.49 8.36 -19.06
C TYR A 414 -0.16 8.67 -18.39
N VAL A 415 -0.01 9.89 -17.88
CA VAL A 415 1.06 10.32 -16.99
C VAL A 415 0.42 10.60 -15.62
N PRO A 416 0.74 9.81 -14.58
CA PRO A 416 0.18 9.98 -13.25
C PRO A 416 0.82 11.13 -12.45
N GLN A 417 0.11 11.55 -11.39
CA GLN A 417 0.48 12.65 -10.49
C GLN A 417 1.78 12.43 -9.70
N GLU A 418 2.06 11.19 -9.29
CA GLU A 418 3.22 10.89 -8.42
C GLU A 418 4.23 9.95 -9.10
N PRO A 419 5.43 10.44 -9.47
CA PRO A 419 6.32 9.65 -10.31
C PRO A 419 6.87 8.39 -9.63
N MET A 420 7.31 8.52 -8.38
CA MET A 420 8.02 7.46 -7.68
C MET A 420 7.12 6.29 -7.28
N SER A 421 5.84 6.55 -6.97
CA SER A 421 4.87 5.53 -6.58
C SER A 421 4.28 4.78 -7.78
N ASN A 422 4.44 5.29 -8.99
CA ASN A 422 3.91 4.70 -10.23
C ASN A 422 4.95 3.89 -11.04
N LEU A 423 6.21 3.89 -10.62
CA LEU A 423 7.23 2.97 -11.15
C LEU A 423 7.35 1.74 -10.24
N ASP A 424 7.32 0.54 -10.81
CA ASP A 424 7.49 -0.68 -10.01
C ASP A 424 8.94 -0.76 -9.50
N PRO A 425 9.17 -0.75 -8.17
CA PRO A 425 10.52 -0.74 -7.60
C PRO A 425 11.27 -2.06 -7.80
N SER A 426 10.58 -3.13 -8.20
CA SER A 426 11.12 -4.47 -8.43
C SER A 426 11.75 -4.62 -9.82
N PHE A 427 11.47 -3.68 -10.73
CA PHE A 427 11.94 -3.73 -12.11
C PHE A 427 12.79 -2.51 -12.46
N THR A 428 13.77 -2.71 -13.34
CA THR A 428 14.54 -1.60 -13.89
C THR A 428 13.69 -0.73 -14.80
N VAL A 429 14.06 0.54 -14.95
CA VAL A 429 13.42 1.48 -15.89
C VAL A 429 13.34 0.89 -17.29
N GLY A 430 14.45 0.31 -17.77
CA GLY A 430 14.51 -0.30 -19.09
C GLY A 430 13.55 -1.48 -19.26
N HIS A 431 13.32 -2.27 -18.21
CA HIS A 431 12.31 -3.33 -18.27
C HIS A 431 10.91 -2.75 -18.47
N GLN A 432 10.57 -1.72 -17.69
CA GLN A 432 9.26 -1.08 -17.71
C GLN A 432 8.98 -0.35 -19.03
N LEU A 433 10.00 0.21 -19.69
CA LEU A 433 9.87 0.83 -21.03
C LEU A 433 9.77 -0.21 -22.16
N VAL A 434 10.55 -1.30 -22.09
CA VAL A 434 10.62 -2.30 -23.17
C VAL A 434 9.36 -3.17 -23.23
N VAL A 435 8.78 -3.55 -22.09
CA VAL A 435 7.64 -4.49 -22.04
C VAL A 435 6.42 -3.98 -22.82
N PRO A 436 5.94 -2.72 -22.63
CA PRO A 436 4.82 -2.18 -23.40
C PRO A 436 5.11 -2.18 -24.90
N MET A 437 6.26 -1.66 -25.33
CA MET A 437 6.62 -1.61 -26.76
C MET A 437 6.61 -2.99 -27.42
N ARG A 438 7.20 -4.01 -26.76
CA ARG A 438 7.18 -5.38 -27.28
C ARG A 438 5.77 -5.95 -27.39
N ARG A 439 4.90 -5.63 -26.44
CA ARG A 439 3.55 -6.18 -26.37
C ARG A 439 2.57 -5.48 -27.30
N ARG A 440 2.76 -4.17 -27.53
CA ARG A 440 1.84 -3.30 -28.28
C ARG A 440 2.25 -3.11 -29.73
N LEU A 441 3.55 -2.93 -29.98
CA LEU A 441 4.10 -2.68 -31.31
C LEU A 441 4.72 -3.95 -31.93
N GLY A 442 4.83 -5.06 -31.16
CA GLY A 442 5.41 -6.31 -31.65
C GLY A 442 6.93 -6.28 -31.85
N LEU A 443 7.62 -5.26 -31.33
CA LEU A 443 9.05 -5.07 -31.55
C LEU A 443 9.90 -6.19 -30.94
N GLY A 444 11.05 -6.45 -31.58
CA GLY A 444 12.08 -7.31 -31.02
C GLY A 444 12.70 -6.70 -29.75
N ARG A 445 13.32 -7.53 -28.89
CA ARG A 445 13.94 -7.05 -27.64
C ARG A 445 15.04 -6.00 -27.87
N GLN A 446 15.87 -6.18 -28.90
CA GLN A 446 16.96 -5.26 -29.21
C GLN A 446 16.44 -3.93 -29.76
N GLU A 447 15.45 -3.99 -30.66
CA GLU A 447 14.79 -2.83 -31.24
C GLU A 447 14.05 -2.00 -30.19
N ALA A 448 13.25 -2.66 -29.33
CA ALA A 448 12.58 -1.99 -28.21
C ALA A 448 13.58 -1.35 -27.23
N LYS A 449 14.74 -1.97 -27.01
CA LYS A 449 15.81 -1.37 -26.19
C LYS A 449 16.41 -0.14 -26.85
N ALA A 450 16.69 -0.19 -28.16
CA ALA A 450 17.22 0.96 -28.89
C ALA A 450 16.25 2.14 -28.82
N ARG A 451 14.96 1.87 -29.08
CA ARG A 451 13.89 2.86 -28.98
C ARG A 451 13.70 3.41 -27.56
N ALA A 452 13.81 2.57 -26.53
CA ALA A 452 13.75 3.03 -25.14
C ALA A 452 14.90 3.99 -24.80
N LEU A 453 16.12 3.70 -25.27
CA LEU A 453 17.28 4.57 -25.03
C LEU A 453 17.16 5.90 -25.77
N ASP A 454 16.66 5.88 -27.01
CA ASP A 454 16.38 7.08 -27.80
C ASP A 454 15.30 7.96 -27.13
N LEU A 455 14.24 7.33 -26.62
CA LEU A 455 13.21 8.03 -25.85
C LEU A 455 13.75 8.65 -24.56
N LEU A 456 14.58 7.93 -23.81
CA LEU A 456 15.23 8.45 -22.61
C LEU A 456 16.11 9.67 -22.92
N ASP A 457 16.84 9.63 -24.03
CA ASP A 457 17.63 10.76 -24.52
C ASP A 457 16.72 11.94 -24.92
N ARG A 458 15.63 11.67 -25.67
CA ARG A 458 14.66 12.68 -26.10
C ARG A 458 13.99 13.39 -24.93
N VAL A 459 13.70 12.69 -23.85
CA VAL A 459 13.14 13.29 -22.62
C VAL A 459 14.21 13.93 -21.73
N GLY A 460 15.45 14.09 -22.20
CA GLY A 460 16.50 14.86 -21.51
C GLY A 460 17.19 14.11 -20.37
N ILE A 461 17.19 12.77 -20.36
CA ILE A 461 17.99 12.01 -19.41
C ILE A 461 19.46 12.05 -19.85
N ALA A 462 20.32 12.71 -19.06
CA ALA A 462 21.73 12.91 -19.39
C ALA A 462 22.55 11.61 -19.60
N ASP A 463 22.16 10.52 -18.91
CA ASP A 463 22.77 9.20 -19.09
C ASP A 463 21.68 8.13 -19.29
N PRO A 464 21.18 7.97 -20.53
CA PRO A 464 20.11 7.03 -20.84
C PRO A 464 20.52 5.59 -20.53
N ARG A 465 21.78 5.22 -20.75
CA ARG A 465 22.26 3.84 -20.56
C ARG A 465 22.28 3.44 -19.10
N ARG A 466 22.79 4.32 -18.22
CA ARG A 466 22.75 4.10 -16.77
C ARG A 466 21.31 4.03 -16.29
N THR A 467 20.51 5.03 -16.64
CA THR A 467 19.10 5.15 -16.21
C THR A 467 18.27 3.94 -16.65
N PHE A 468 18.49 3.44 -17.87
CA PHE A 468 17.84 2.23 -18.37
C PHE A 468 18.09 1.00 -17.46
N THR A 469 19.26 0.92 -16.82
CA THR A 469 19.60 -0.16 -15.88
C THR A 469 19.27 0.14 -14.42
N SER A 470 18.87 1.38 -14.11
CA SER A 470 18.52 1.80 -12.76
C SER A 470 17.12 1.34 -12.35
N TYR A 471 16.92 1.20 -11.04
CA TYR A 471 15.61 1.02 -10.40
C TYR A 471 15.00 2.38 -10.03
N ALA A 472 13.69 2.41 -9.76
CA ALA A 472 12.96 3.64 -9.41
C ALA A 472 13.59 4.40 -8.24
N HIS A 473 14.03 3.70 -7.19
CA HIS A 473 14.67 4.30 -6.01
C HIS A 473 16.10 4.84 -6.25
N GLN A 474 16.66 4.66 -7.45
CA GLN A 474 18.03 5.06 -7.80
C GLN A 474 18.06 6.32 -8.69
N ILE A 475 16.91 6.90 -9.00
CA ILE A 475 16.78 8.10 -9.85
C ILE A 475 16.04 9.21 -9.09
N SER A 476 16.26 10.47 -9.46
CA SER A 476 15.57 11.60 -8.84
C SER A 476 14.09 11.64 -9.24
N GLY A 477 13.27 12.39 -8.51
CA GLY A 477 11.85 12.59 -8.85
C GLY A 477 11.66 13.16 -10.27
N GLY A 478 12.46 14.15 -10.67
CA GLY A 478 12.44 14.70 -12.03
C GLY A 478 12.85 13.70 -13.10
N MET A 479 13.85 12.85 -12.83
CA MET A 479 14.20 11.75 -13.74
C MET A 479 13.08 10.72 -13.83
N ALA A 480 12.45 10.37 -12.71
CA ALA A 480 11.32 9.44 -12.68
C ALA A 480 10.12 9.99 -13.47
N GLN A 481 9.84 11.29 -13.39
CA GLN A 481 8.80 11.93 -14.19
C GLN A 481 9.10 11.86 -15.68
N ARG A 482 10.34 12.19 -16.09
CA ARG A 482 10.79 12.05 -17.49
C ARG A 482 10.68 10.61 -17.98
N VAL A 483 11.01 9.63 -17.14
CA VAL A 483 10.84 8.20 -17.44
C VAL A 483 9.37 7.83 -17.65
N LEU A 484 8.45 8.33 -16.81
CA LEU A 484 7.02 8.07 -16.99
C LEU A 484 6.48 8.71 -18.26
N ILE A 485 6.90 9.92 -18.59
CA ILE A 485 6.57 10.58 -19.86
C ILE A 485 7.08 9.73 -21.03
N ALA A 486 8.34 9.29 -21.00
CA ALA A 486 8.91 8.40 -22.01
C ALA A 486 8.11 7.09 -22.15
N GLY A 487 7.67 6.52 -21.03
CA GLY A 487 6.82 5.32 -21.02
C GLY A 487 5.46 5.57 -21.65
N ALA A 488 4.80 6.68 -21.31
CA ALA A 488 3.49 7.05 -21.83
C ALA A 488 3.52 7.27 -23.35
N ILE A 489 4.56 7.93 -23.88
CA ILE A 489 4.70 8.19 -25.31
C ILE A 489 5.35 7.04 -26.10
N SER A 490 5.81 5.98 -25.42
CA SER A 490 6.67 4.96 -26.04
C SER A 490 6.05 4.23 -27.24
N CYS A 491 4.73 4.22 -27.30
CA CYS A 491 3.94 3.56 -28.34
C CYS A 491 3.16 4.56 -29.21
N ASP A 492 3.61 5.83 -29.27
CA ASP A 492 3.05 6.93 -30.08
C ASP A 492 1.53 7.09 -29.94
N PRO A 493 1.03 7.37 -28.72
CA PRO A 493 -0.41 7.55 -28.49
C PRO A 493 -0.96 8.77 -29.21
N GLU A 494 -2.24 8.71 -29.58
CA GLU A 494 -2.95 9.85 -30.17
C GLU A 494 -3.40 10.87 -29.11
N LEU A 495 -3.73 10.39 -27.90
CA LEU A 495 -4.13 11.20 -26.74
C LEU A 495 -3.22 10.95 -25.53
N LEU A 496 -2.72 12.01 -24.92
CA LEU A 496 -2.07 11.97 -23.61
C LEU A 496 -2.94 12.62 -22.54
N VAL A 497 -3.24 11.88 -21.48
CA VAL A 497 -3.84 12.43 -20.26
C VAL A 497 -2.72 12.60 -19.23
N ALA A 498 -2.42 13.84 -18.87
CA ALA A 498 -1.41 14.17 -17.88
C ALA A 498 -2.10 14.69 -16.62
N ASP A 499 -2.14 13.88 -15.55
CA ASP A 499 -2.76 14.27 -14.27
C ASP A 499 -1.69 14.82 -13.35
N GLU A 500 -1.70 16.13 -13.14
CA GLU A 500 -0.76 16.87 -12.30
C GLU A 500 0.72 16.51 -12.57
N PRO A 501 1.20 16.59 -13.82
CA PRO A 501 2.50 16.05 -14.23
C PRO A 501 3.71 16.79 -13.65
N THR A 502 3.50 17.86 -12.89
CA THR A 502 4.56 18.68 -12.30
C THR A 502 4.45 18.75 -10.78
N THR A 503 3.50 18.03 -10.18
CA THR A 503 3.34 18.00 -8.73
C THR A 503 4.57 17.33 -8.09
N ALA A 504 5.01 17.88 -6.95
CA ALA A 504 6.20 17.44 -6.21
C ALA A 504 7.56 17.63 -6.93
N LEU A 505 7.63 18.48 -7.98
CA LEU A 505 8.88 18.93 -8.59
C LEU A 505 9.21 20.37 -8.18
N ASP A 506 10.50 20.72 -8.20
CA ASP A 506 10.91 22.11 -8.05
C ASP A 506 10.51 22.94 -9.29
N VAL A 507 10.41 24.26 -9.13
CA VAL A 507 9.88 25.17 -10.16
C VAL A 507 10.70 25.13 -11.45
N THR A 508 12.01 24.91 -11.36
CA THR A 508 12.88 24.81 -12.54
C THR A 508 12.62 23.52 -13.31
N VAL A 509 12.61 22.37 -12.63
CA VAL A 509 12.31 21.08 -13.27
C VAL A 509 10.87 21.03 -13.79
N GLN A 510 9.91 21.67 -13.11
CA GLN A 510 8.54 21.80 -13.58
C GLN A 510 8.48 22.47 -14.96
N ALA A 511 9.16 23.61 -15.15
CA ALA A 511 9.18 24.31 -16.44
C ALA A 511 9.76 23.42 -17.54
N GLU A 512 10.89 22.74 -17.28
CA GLU A 512 11.50 21.82 -18.23
C GLU A 512 10.59 20.64 -18.62
N VAL A 513 9.76 20.14 -17.68
CA VAL A 513 8.81 19.06 -17.93
C VAL A 513 7.63 19.54 -18.78
N LEU A 514 7.14 20.76 -18.56
CA LEU A 514 6.05 21.35 -19.35
C LEU A 514 6.49 21.64 -20.78
N ASP A 515 7.71 22.19 -20.95
CA ASP A 515 8.34 22.38 -22.26
C ASP A 515 8.48 21.06 -23.02
N LEU A 516 8.96 20.01 -22.33
CA LEU A 516 9.05 18.67 -22.90
C LEU A 516 7.69 18.16 -23.38
N LEU A 517 6.63 18.27 -22.57
CA LEU A 517 5.29 17.83 -22.97
C LEU A 517 4.77 18.61 -24.18
N ARG A 518 4.97 19.93 -24.21
CA ARG A 518 4.59 20.80 -25.33
C ARG A 518 5.33 20.43 -26.62
N ASP A 519 6.62 20.16 -26.54
CA ASP A 519 7.41 19.75 -27.70
C ASP A 519 6.99 18.37 -28.22
N LEU A 520 6.83 17.39 -27.32
CA LEU A 520 6.38 16.05 -27.69
C LEU A 520 4.99 16.06 -28.34
N GLN A 521 4.11 16.92 -27.84
CA GLN A 521 2.77 17.12 -28.36
C GLN A 521 2.80 17.69 -29.78
N LYS A 522 3.60 18.74 -30.03
CA LYS A 522 3.78 19.33 -31.37
C LYS A 522 4.39 18.35 -32.36
N GLU A 523 5.47 17.66 -31.95
CA GLU A 523 6.16 16.67 -32.80
C GLU A 523 5.24 15.55 -33.28
N ARG A 524 4.31 15.10 -32.43
CA ARG A 524 3.43 13.95 -32.70
C ARG A 524 2.01 14.34 -33.10
N THR A 525 1.70 15.64 -33.11
CA THR A 525 0.33 16.15 -33.32
C THR A 525 -0.68 15.44 -32.39
N MET A 526 -0.27 15.22 -31.15
CA MET A 526 -1.02 14.46 -30.15
C MET A 526 -2.05 15.38 -29.48
N GLY A 527 -3.25 14.89 -29.19
CA GLY A 527 -4.16 15.62 -28.29
C GLY A 527 -3.68 15.48 -26.84
N MET A 528 -3.82 16.52 -26.01
CA MET A 528 -3.42 16.45 -24.61
C MET A 528 -4.51 16.98 -23.68
N LEU A 529 -4.88 16.19 -22.68
CA LEU A 529 -5.65 16.63 -21.52
C LEU A 529 -4.69 16.86 -20.35
N LEU A 530 -4.51 18.12 -19.97
CA LEU A 530 -3.72 18.49 -18.80
C LEU A 530 -4.63 18.73 -17.61
N VAL A 531 -4.62 17.84 -16.63
CA VAL A 531 -5.35 18.03 -15.37
C VAL A 531 -4.44 18.72 -14.38
N THR A 532 -4.85 19.86 -13.84
CA THR A 532 -4.04 20.61 -12.87
C THR A 532 -4.91 21.48 -11.99
N HIS A 533 -4.36 21.93 -10.86
CA HIS A 533 -4.96 22.97 -10.02
C HIS A 533 -4.24 24.33 -10.18
N ASN A 534 -3.16 24.40 -10.96
CA ASN A 534 -2.35 25.60 -11.13
C ASN A 534 -2.68 26.32 -12.45
N PHE A 535 -3.22 27.53 -12.35
CA PHE A 535 -3.54 28.37 -13.50
C PHE A 535 -2.31 28.87 -14.26
N GLY A 536 -1.17 29.09 -13.60
CA GLY A 536 0.07 29.50 -14.27
C GLY A 536 0.55 28.44 -15.28
N VAL A 537 0.38 27.16 -14.95
CA VAL A 537 0.70 26.04 -15.86
C VAL A 537 -0.23 26.03 -17.08
N VAL A 538 -1.51 26.33 -16.87
CA VAL A 538 -2.52 26.36 -17.95
C VAL A 538 -2.26 27.54 -18.88
N ALA A 539 -1.89 28.69 -18.32
CA ALA A 539 -1.52 29.88 -19.08
C ALA A 539 -0.30 29.67 -19.99
N ASP A 540 0.61 28.78 -19.59
CA ASP A 540 1.89 28.58 -20.28
C ASP A 540 1.80 27.60 -21.47
N ILE A 541 1.01 26.53 -21.35
CA ILE A 541 1.01 25.45 -22.35
C ILE A 541 -0.34 25.04 -22.95
N CYS A 542 -1.48 25.46 -22.40
CA CYS A 542 -2.79 25.03 -22.92
C CYS A 542 -3.33 25.99 -23.99
N ASP A 543 -4.03 25.45 -24.98
CA ASP A 543 -4.77 26.23 -25.98
C ASP A 543 -6.15 26.66 -25.43
N ARG A 544 -6.80 25.72 -24.73
CA ARG A 544 -8.12 25.91 -24.12
C ARG A 544 -8.13 25.48 -22.66
N VAL A 545 -8.98 26.11 -21.87
CA VAL A 545 -9.20 25.78 -20.46
C VAL A 545 -10.67 25.45 -20.21
N ALA A 546 -10.90 24.39 -19.42
CA ALA A 546 -12.18 24.02 -18.84
C ALA A 546 -12.09 24.11 -17.31
N VAL A 547 -12.84 25.03 -16.72
CA VAL A 547 -12.87 25.24 -15.26
C VAL A 547 -13.99 24.39 -14.66
N MET A 548 -13.65 23.54 -13.70
CA MET A 548 -14.54 22.57 -13.07
C MET A 548 -14.75 22.90 -11.59
N GLN A 549 -16.02 22.98 -11.17
CA GLN A 549 -16.44 23.21 -9.79
C GLN A 549 -17.57 22.24 -9.44
N GLN A 550 -17.47 21.58 -8.28
CA GLN A 550 -18.54 20.73 -7.74
C GLN A 550 -19.15 19.74 -8.75
N GLY A 551 -18.29 19.08 -9.54
CA GLY A 551 -18.73 18.08 -10.52
C GLY A 551 -19.20 18.64 -11.86
N ARG A 552 -19.11 19.95 -12.10
CA ARG A 552 -19.58 20.60 -13.34
C ARG A 552 -18.49 21.43 -13.97
N ILE A 553 -18.45 21.48 -15.30
CA ILE A 553 -17.67 22.50 -16.01
C ILE A 553 -18.49 23.80 -15.96
N VAL A 554 -17.93 24.81 -15.32
CA VAL A 554 -18.58 26.11 -15.10
C VAL A 554 -18.15 27.17 -16.11
N GLU A 555 -17.01 26.96 -16.77
CA GLU A 555 -16.49 27.84 -17.81
C GLU A 555 -15.59 27.06 -18.76
N THR A 556 -15.64 27.37 -20.06
CA THR A 556 -14.70 26.86 -21.06
C THR A 556 -14.41 27.96 -22.07
N GLY A 557 -13.16 28.09 -22.47
CA GLY A 557 -12.74 29.10 -23.44
C GLY A 557 -11.30 28.93 -23.87
N ALA A 558 -10.87 29.75 -24.83
CA ALA A 558 -9.46 29.94 -25.14
C ALA A 558 -8.75 30.50 -23.89
N VAL A 559 -7.53 30.04 -23.62
CA VAL A 559 -6.78 30.43 -22.42
C VAL A 559 -6.67 31.96 -22.31
N ASP A 560 -6.27 32.64 -23.39
CA ASP A 560 -6.14 34.10 -23.39
C ASP A 560 -7.43 34.83 -23.00
N GLU A 561 -8.58 34.38 -23.52
CA GLU A 561 -9.89 34.98 -23.21
C GLU A 561 -10.32 34.68 -21.79
N SER A 562 -10.18 33.42 -21.34
CA SER A 562 -10.59 32.99 -20.01
C SER A 562 -9.76 33.62 -18.89
N PHE A 563 -8.50 33.95 -19.15
CA PHE A 563 -7.63 34.64 -18.19
C PHE A 563 -7.84 36.16 -18.21
N ALA A 564 -7.99 36.77 -19.39
CA ALA A 564 -8.20 38.21 -19.50
C ALA A 564 -9.62 38.64 -19.09
N HIS A 565 -10.63 37.83 -19.42
CA HIS A 565 -12.05 38.15 -19.23
C HIS A 565 -12.85 36.97 -18.63
N PRO A 566 -12.49 36.47 -17.43
CA PRO A 566 -13.18 35.37 -16.76
C PRO A 566 -14.67 35.70 -16.51
N ARG A 567 -15.56 34.90 -17.11
CA ARG A 567 -17.02 35.16 -17.08
C ARG A 567 -17.66 34.62 -15.81
N HIS A 568 -17.23 33.45 -15.34
CA HIS A 568 -17.84 32.80 -14.18
C HIS A 568 -17.27 33.35 -12.85
N PRO A 569 -18.10 33.58 -11.81
CA PRO A 569 -17.62 34.07 -10.51
C PRO A 569 -16.53 33.20 -9.88
N TYR A 570 -16.62 31.88 -10.05
CA TYR A 570 -15.61 30.95 -9.56
C TYR A 570 -14.25 31.14 -10.25
N SER A 571 -14.23 31.28 -11.58
CA SER A 571 -13.00 31.53 -12.34
C SER A 571 -12.35 32.84 -11.90
N ARG A 572 -13.14 33.90 -11.68
CA ARG A 572 -12.65 35.16 -11.09
C ARG A 572 -12.04 34.97 -9.70
N SER A 573 -12.71 34.19 -8.85
CA SER A 573 -12.23 33.90 -7.49
C SER A 573 -10.92 33.11 -7.51
N LEU A 574 -10.80 32.10 -8.37
CA LEU A 574 -9.60 31.29 -8.52
C LEU A 574 -8.42 32.14 -9.01
N LEU A 575 -8.61 32.91 -10.09
CA LEU A 575 -7.58 33.81 -10.62
C LEU A 575 -7.18 34.91 -9.62
N GLY A 576 -8.14 35.44 -8.84
CA GLY A 576 -7.87 36.41 -7.79
C GLY A 576 -7.15 35.84 -6.55
N SER A 577 -7.12 34.52 -6.41
CA SER A 577 -6.43 33.83 -5.31
C SER A 577 -4.94 33.55 -5.61
N THR A 578 -4.57 33.53 -6.89
CA THR A 578 -3.17 33.47 -7.36
C THR A 578 -2.46 34.80 -7.09
N LEU A 579 -1.39 34.76 -6.28
CA LEU A 579 -0.74 35.95 -5.69
C LEU A 579 0.20 36.72 -6.65
N GLU A 580 0.26 36.37 -7.93
CA GLU A 580 1.23 36.92 -8.89
C GLU A 580 1.11 38.43 -9.11
N SER A 581 -0.07 39.01 -8.88
CA SER A 581 -0.31 40.45 -9.05
C SER A 581 -0.22 41.26 -7.76
N ARG A 582 0.12 40.65 -6.61
CA ARG A 582 0.23 41.39 -5.34
C ARG A 582 1.65 41.91 -5.15
N PRO A 583 1.83 43.21 -4.82
CA PRO A 583 3.13 43.69 -4.40
C PRO A 583 3.60 42.88 -3.18
N PRO A 584 4.91 42.56 -3.09
CA PRO A 584 5.45 41.80 -1.97
C PRO A 584 5.02 42.46 -0.66
N ARG A 585 4.61 41.65 0.32
CA ARG A 585 4.32 42.15 1.68
C ARG A 585 5.58 42.87 2.15
N ARG A 586 5.51 44.20 2.30
CA ARG A 586 6.57 44.98 2.94
C ARG A 586 6.84 44.38 4.31
N GLU A 587 8.12 44.14 4.60
CA GLU A 587 8.60 43.62 5.88
C GLU A 587 7.93 44.34 7.05
N ARG A 588 7.53 43.55 8.04
CA ARG A 588 7.01 44.02 9.32
C ARG A 588 8.17 44.47 10.24
N ASP A 589 9.11 45.25 9.74
CA ASP A 589 10.25 45.77 10.52
C ASP A 589 10.20 47.29 10.73
N ALA A 590 8.99 47.83 10.92
CA ALA A 590 8.78 49.23 11.28
C ALA A 590 7.77 49.41 12.44
N LEU A 591 7.71 48.46 13.38
CA LEU A 591 6.94 48.60 14.62
C LEU A 591 7.76 48.48 15.92
N ASP A 592 9.09 48.46 15.85
CA ASP A 592 9.97 48.65 17.02
C ASP A 592 10.62 50.05 17.05
N GLY A 593 9.93 51.04 16.47
CA GLY A 593 10.44 52.40 16.26
C GLY A 593 9.53 53.52 16.75
N VAL A 594 8.81 53.36 17.87
CA VAL A 594 8.30 54.52 18.65
C VAL A 594 8.43 54.24 20.13
N ALA A 595 9.30 55.02 20.77
CA ALA A 595 9.57 55.05 22.19
C ALA A 595 8.39 55.58 23.02
N ARG A 596 8.13 54.93 24.15
CA ARG A 596 7.97 55.47 25.53
C ARG A 596 7.02 54.63 26.38
#